data_AF-A0A4U3AMP8-F1
#
_entry.id   AF-A0A4U3AMP8-F1
#
_cell.length_a   1.000
_cell.length_b   1.000
_cell.length_c   1.000
_cell.angle_alpha   90.00
_cell.angle_beta   90.00
_cell.angle_gamma   90.00
#
_symmetry.space_group_name_H-M   'P 1'
#
loop_
_entity.id
_entity.type
_entity.pdbx_description
1 polymer ?
#
loop_
_entity_poly.entity_id
_entity_poly.type
_entity_poly.pdbx_seq_one_letter_code
_entity_poly.pdbx_strand_id
1 'polypeptide(L)'
;IGSLFLAIAFGAKDIHLETVWAAVFDYNPKLTQHQIIYELRLPRVIGAAVVGAAFAVAGAVMQGVTRNPLADAGVLGINAGAMFVVALSFAFFPHMPYSYLMIVSFIGAVLSTVLIFIIGSATSGGLTPMRLTIAGAVMAALLHSLSSGVAIYYDLSQDLAFWYAGGVAGVKWEHLKFLVPIILITILFATVIGR
;
A
#
# COMPACT_ATOMS: atom_id res chain seq x y z
N ILE A 1 18.74 -5.36 9.31
CA ILE A 1 18.49 -6.24 10.48
C ILE A 1 18.52 -5.44 11.78
N GLY A 2 19.59 -4.70 12.10
CA GLY A 2 19.63 -3.83 13.29
C GLY A 2 18.47 -2.82 13.39
N SER A 3 18.08 -2.21 12.27
CA SER A 3 16.91 -1.32 12.20
C SER A 3 15.57 -2.01 12.52
N LEU A 4 15.40 -3.27 12.10
CA LEU A 4 14.19 -4.05 12.40
C LEU A 4 14.11 -4.39 13.88
N PHE A 5 15.24 -4.81 14.48
CA PHE A 5 15.30 -5.11 15.90
C PHE A 5 14.99 -3.89 16.76
N LEU A 6 15.58 -2.73 16.44
CA LEU A 6 15.27 -1.47 17.11
C LEU A 6 13.78 -1.11 16.95
N ALA A 7 13.22 -1.24 15.74
CA ALA A 7 11.80 -0.96 15.49
C ALA A 7 10.86 -1.87 16.28
N ILE A 8 11.25 -3.12 16.58
CA ILE A 8 10.48 -4.04 17.43
C ILE A 8 10.67 -3.68 18.92
N ALA A 9 11.86 -3.23 19.33
CA ALA A 9 12.16 -2.90 20.72
C ALA A 9 11.40 -1.64 21.20
N PHE A 10 11.22 -0.64 20.33
CA PHE A 10 10.47 0.57 20.66
C PHE A 10 8.97 0.43 20.38
N GLY A 11 8.13 0.94 21.28
CA GLY A 11 6.69 1.01 21.08
C GLY A 11 5.97 1.61 22.29
N ALA A 12 4.64 1.73 22.21
CA ALA A 12 3.83 2.41 23.23
C ALA A 12 3.90 1.81 24.65
N LYS A 13 4.36 0.56 24.77
CA LYS A 13 4.63 -0.09 26.05
C LYS A 13 6.14 -0.30 26.18
N ASP A 14 6.75 0.21 27.24
CA ASP A 14 8.16 -0.07 27.48
C ASP A 14 8.34 -1.55 27.88
N ILE A 15 9.16 -2.25 27.11
CA ILE A 15 9.49 -3.67 27.31
C ILE A 15 11.02 -3.78 27.31
N HIS A 16 11.57 -4.47 28.30
CA HIS A 16 13.02 -4.69 28.42
C HIS A 16 13.56 -5.43 27.19
N LEU A 17 14.76 -5.07 26.74
CA LEU A 17 15.40 -5.64 25.54
C LEU A 17 15.56 -7.16 25.62
N GLU A 18 15.83 -7.69 26.83
CA GLU A 18 15.93 -9.12 27.08
C GLU A 18 14.61 -9.85 26.80
N THR A 19 13.48 -9.27 27.21
CA THR A 19 12.15 -9.81 26.90
C THR A 19 11.83 -9.69 25.42
N VAL A 20 12.31 -8.65 24.74
CA VAL A 20 12.16 -8.52 23.28
C VAL A 20 12.89 -9.65 22.55
N TRP A 21 14.13 -9.93 22.96
CA TRP A 21 14.91 -11.05 22.45
C TRP A 21 14.22 -12.39 22.72
N ALA A 22 13.81 -12.63 23.96
CA ALA A 22 13.09 -13.85 24.35
C ALA A 22 11.77 -13.99 23.58
N ALA A 23 11.00 -12.92 23.39
CA ALA A 23 9.74 -13.00 22.64
C ALA A 23 9.89 -13.39 21.17
N VAL A 24 11.03 -13.07 20.55
CA VAL A 24 11.32 -13.41 19.15
C VAL A 24 11.84 -14.83 19.00
N PHE A 25 12.69 -15.30 19.91
CA PHE A 25 13.39 -16.59 19.78
C PHE A 25 12.86 -17.70 20.70
N ASP A 26 12.22 -17.36 21.80
CA ASP A 26 11.64 -18.26 22.82
C ASP A 26 10.24 -17.77 23.25
N TYR A 27 9.30 -17.83 22.30
CA TYR A 27 7.96 -17.27 22.47
C TYR A 27 7.16 -18.03 23.54
N ASN A 28 6.64 -17.28 24.52
CA ASN A 28 5.78 -17.80 25.58
C ASN A 28 4.40 -17.12 25.51
N PRO A 29 3.34 -17.83 25.09
CA PRO A 29 2.01 -17.25 24.91
C PRO A 29 1.34 -16.85 26.22
N LYS A 30 1.86 -17.26 27.39
CA LYS A 30 1.32 -16.85 28.69
C LYS A 30 1.78 -15.45 29.10
N LEU A 31 2.85 -14.92 28.48
CA LEU A 31 3.38 -13.60 28.77
C LEU A 31 2.77 -12.55 27.85
N THR A 32 2.01 -11.61 28.42
CA THR A 32 1.39 -10.52 27.66
C THR A 32 2.40 -9.66 26.90
N GLN A 33 3.63 -9.50 27.42
CA GLN A 33 4.69 -8.77 26.71
C GLN A 33 5.12 -9.50 25.43
N HIS A 34 5.23 -10.83 25.47
CA HIS A 34 5.55 -11.64 24.29
C HIS A 34 4.41 -11.56 23.27
N GLN A 35 3.15 -11.62 23.72
CA GLN A 35 1.98 -11.43 22.85
C GLN A 35 1.97 -10.07 22.16
N ILE A 36 2.28 -8.98 22.88
CA ILE A 36 2.37 -7.63 22.28
C ILE A 36 3.44 -7.59 21.18
N ILE A 37 4.61 -8.18 21.43
CA ILE A 37 5.69 -8.22 20.45
C ILE A 37 5.27 -9.05 19.24
N TYR A 38 4.72 -10.24 19.48
CA TYR A 38 4.41 -11.20 18.43
C TYR A 38 3.19 -10.81 17.60
N GLU A 39 2.10 -10.36 18.22
CA GLU A 39 0.84 -10.09 17.52
C GLU A 39 0.72 -8.66 17.00
N LEU A 40 1.47 -7.70 17.56
CA LEU A 40 1.36 -6.29 17.18
C LEU A 40 2.64 -5.73 16.55
N ARG A 41 3.80 -5.93 17.17
CA ARG A 41 5.05 -5.29 16.72
C ARG A 41 5.67 -5.99 15.52
N LEU A 42 5.79 -7.32 15.57
CA LEU A 42 6.38 -8.10 14.48
C LEU A 42 5.61 -7.91 13.16
N PRO A 43 4.28 -8.07 13.10
CA PRO A 43 3.53 -7.83 11.87
C PRO A 43 3.70 -6.41 11.34
N ARG A 44 3.66 -5.41 12.22
CA ARG A 44 3.82 -4.01 11.85
C ARG A 44 5.18 -3.73 11.21
N VAL A 45 6.25 -4.20 11.83
CA VAL A 45 7.63 -3.96 11.37
C VAL A 45 7.91 -4.74 10.08
N ILE A 46 7.48 -6.00 9.99
CA ILE A 46 7.62 -6.81 8.77
C ILE A 46 6.80 -6.20 7.63
N GLY A 47 5.56 -5.80 7.90
CA GLY A 47 4.70 -5.13 6.92
C GLY A 47 5.31 -3.84 6.41
N ALA A 48 5.84 -2.99 7.29
CA ALA A 48 6.53 -1.76 6.91
C ALA A 48 7.75 -2.04 6.02
N ALA A 49 8.55 -3.05 6.35
CA ALA A 49 9.73 -3.42 5.56
C ALA A 49 9.35 -3.95 4.16
N VAL A 50 8.34 -4.82 4.07
CA VAL A 50 7.88 -5.40 2.81
C VAL A 50 7.23 -4.35 1.91
N VAL A 51 6.37 -3.49 2.45
CA VAL A 51 5.76 -2.38 1.70
C VAL A 51 6.82 -1.39 1.25
N GLY A 52 7.79 -1.06 2.11
CA GLY A 52 8.92 -0.20 1.73
C GLY A 52 9.75 -0.77 0.58
N ALA A 53 10.03 -2.08 0.59
CA ALA A 53 10.70 -2.76 -0.51
C ALA A 53 9.88 -2.71 -1.81
N ALA A 54 8.57 -2.93 -1.72
CA ALA A 54 7.68 -2.84 -2.88
C ALA A 54 7.67 -1.43 -3.50
N PHE A 55 7.58 -0.38 -2.67
CA PHE A 55 7.64 1.00 -3.15
C PHE A 55 9.00 1.35 -3.76
N ALA A 56 10.11 0.89 -3.17
CA ALA A 56 11.44 1.10 -3.74
C ALA A 56 11.56 0.49 -5.14
N VAL A 57 11.07 -0.75 -5.33
CA VAL A 57 11.09 -1.43 -6.64
C VAL A 57 10.13 -0.75 -7.62
N ALA A 58 8.91 -0.40 -7.21
CA ALA A 58 7.96 0.30 -8.07
C ALA A 58 8.50 1.65 -8.55
N GLY A 59 9.13 2.42 -7.65
CA GLY A 59 9.81 3.67 -7.98
C GLY A 59 10.96 3.46 -8.96
N ALA A 60 11.83 2.48 -8.73
CA ALA A 60 12.94 2.15 -9.64
C ALA A 60 12.45 1.76 -11.04
N VAL A 61 11.41 0.93 -11.13
CA VAL A 61 10.79 0.54 -12.42
C VAL A 61 10.26 1.78 -13.15
N MET A 62 9.54 2.65 -12.44
CA MET A 62 8.95 3.86 -13.02
C MET A 62 10.02 4.84 -13.51
N GLN A 63 11.07 5.06 -12.73
CA GLN A 63 12.21 5.89 -13.12
C GLN A 63 12.95 5.30 -14.33
N GLY A 64 13.08 3.97 -14.41
CA GLY A 64 13.67 3.27 -15.54
C GLY A 64 12.86 3.40 -16.83
N VAL A 65 11.55 3.17 -16.77
CA VAL A 65 10.64 3.25 -17.93
C VAL A 65 10.53 4.68 -18.47
N THR A 66 10.43 5.66 -17.58
CA THR A 66 10.30 7.07 -17.96
C THR A 66 11.63 7.73 -18.28
N ARG A 67 12.76 7.11 -17.90
CA ARG A 67 14.11 7.71 -17.91
C ARG A 67 14.13 9.07 -17.19
N ASN A 68 13.35 9.18 -16.12
CA ASN A 68 13.22 10.40 -15.34
C ASN A 68 13.36 10.06 -13.85
N PRO A 69 14.42 10.54 -13.16
CA PRO A 69 14.62 10.27 -11.74
C PRO A 69 13.53 10.89 -10.84
N LEU A 70 12.72 11.82 -11.37
CA LEU A 70 11.58 12.42 -10.67
C LEU A 70 10.28 11.65 -10.88
N ALA A 71 10.27 10.60 -11.72
CA ALA A 71 9.07 9.80 -11.91
C ALA A 71 8.77 8.96 -10.66
N ASP A 72 7.49 8.92 -10.30
CA ASP A 72 6.98 8.14 -9.18
C ASP A 72 5.79 7.29 -9.62
N ALA A 73 5.63 6.13 -8.99
CA ALA A 73 4.54 5.20 -9.28
C ALA A 73 3.16 5.76 -8.89
N GLY A 74 3.10 6.66 -7.91
CA GLY A 74 1.88 7.34 -7.51
C GLY A 74 1.36 8.34 -8.56
N VAL A 75 2.25 8.89 -9.40
CA VAL A 75 1.91 9.94 -10.39
C VAL A 75 1.01 9.42 -11.51
N LEU A 76 1.00 8.12 -11.76
CA LEU A 76 0.18 7.54 -12.83
C LEU A 76 -1.32 7.50 -12.53
N GLY A 77 -1.80 7.82 -11.32
CA GLY A 77 -3.24 7.75 -10.99
C GLY A 77 -3.72 6.39 -10.51
N ILE A 78 -2.79 5.44 -10.29
CA ILE A 78 -3.04 4.11 -9.73
C ILE A 78 -3.64 4.25 -8.31
N ASN A 79 -3.03 5.09 -7.48
CA ASN A 79 -3.49 5.35 -6.12
C ASN A 79 -4.90 5.98 -6.10
N ALA A 80 -5.20 6.89 -7.03
CA ALA A 80 -6.52 7.51 -7.12
C ALA A 80 -7.64 6.48 -7.38
N GLY A 81 -7.35 5.42 -8.15
CA GLY A 81 -8.26 4.30 -8.37
C GLY A 81 -8.57 3.51 -7.10
N ALA A 82 -7.52 3.16 -6.35
CA ALA A 82 -7.69 2.50 -5.06
C ALA A 82 -8.51 3.36 -4.09
N MET A 83 -8.19 4.65 -3.99
CA MET A 83 -8.88 5.60 -3.13
C MET A 83 -10.35 5.78 -3.49
N PHE A 84 -10.67 5.85 -4.77
CA PHE A 84 -12.07 5.96 -5.20
C PHE A 84 -12.89 4.75 -4.80
N VAL A 85 -12.35 3.53 -4.96
CA VAL A 85 -13.04 2.32 -4.51
C VAL A 85 -13.15 2.27 -2.99
N VAL A 86 -12.16 2.76 -2.24
CA VAL A 86 -12.26 2.89 -0.78
C VAL A 86 -13.37 3.87 -0.38
N ALA A 87 -13.48 5.03 -1.03
CA ALA A 87 -14.55 5.99 -0.79
C ALA A 87 -15.94 5.39 -1.04
N LEU A 88 -16.11 4.68 -2.16
CA LEU A 88 -17.34 3.94 -2.44
C LEU A 88 -17.61 2.84 -1.40
N SER A 89 -16.57 2.13 -0.96
CA SER A 89 -16.71 1.07 0.04
C SER A 89 -17.16 1.63 1.39
N PHE A 90 -16.62 2.77 1.82
CA PHE A 90 -17.08 3.43 3.04
C PHE A 90 -18.53 3.95 2.92
N ALA A 91 -18.90 4.51 1.76
CA ALA A 91 -20.25 5.02 1.54
C ALA A 91 -21.32 3.94 1.46
N PHE A 92 -21.06 2.85 0.74
CA PHE A 92 -22.07 1.82 0.43
C PHE A 92 -21.94 0.55 1.26
N PHE A 93 -20.77 0.28 1.82
CA PHE A 93 -20.45 -0.95 2.58
C PHE A 93 -19.67 -0.65 3.87
N PRO A 94 -20.20 0.17 4.80
CA PRO A 94 -19.46 0.68 5.97
C PRO A 94 -18.98 -0.41 6.94
N HIS A 95 -19.58 -1.61 6.89
CA HIS A 95 -19.20 -2.75 7.74
C HIS A 95 -18.27 -3.75 7.03
N MET A 96 -17.70 -3.39 5.89
CA MET A 96 -16.79 -4.25 5.14
C MET A 96 -15.53 -4.58 5.99
N PRO A 97 -15.17 -5.87 6.16
CA PRO A 97 -13.94 -6.22 6.85
C PRO A 97 -12.70 -5.70 6.11
N TYR A 98 -11.66 -5.33 6.85
CA TYR A 98 -10.42 -4.76 6.31
C TYR A 98 -9.77 -5.62 5.22
N SER A 99 -9.80 -6.96 5.35
CA SER A 99 -9.25 -7.87 4.34
C SER A 99 -9.96 -7.77 2.99
N TYR A 100 -11.28 -7.52 2.97
CA TYR A 100 -12.02 -7.29 1.73
C TYR A 100 -11.75 -5.89 1.18
N LEU A 101 -11.71 -4.88 2.05
CA LEU A 101 -11.36 -3.50 1.69
C LEU A 101 -10.00 -3.44 0.97
N MET A 102 -9.02 -4.21 1.45
CA MET A 102 -7.71 -4.36 0.82
C MET A 102 -7.81 -4.95 -0.60
N ILE A 103 -8.62 -5.99 -0.81
CA ILE A 103 -8.77 -6.62 -2.13
C ILE A 103 -9.50 -5.68 -3.10
N VAL A 104 -10.59 -5.04 -2.68
CA VAL A 104 -11.36 -4.14 -3.56
C VAL A 104 -10.58 -2.88 -3.89
N SER A 105 -9.80 -2.32 -2.96
CA SER A 105 -8.91 -1.19 -3.23
C SER A 105 -7.82 -1.56 -4.25
N PHE A 106 -7.24 -2.77 -4.15
CA PHE A 106 -6.32 -3.28 -5.15
C PHE A 106 -6.98 -3.43 -6.54
N ILE A 107 -8.22 -3.93 -6.60
CA ILE A 107 -8.99 -3.99 -7.85
C ILE A 107 -9.18 -2.57 -8.42
N GLY A 108 -9.49 -1.59 -7.57
CA GLY A 108 -9.59 -0.17 -7.97
C GLY A 108 -8.30 0.38 -8.60
N ALA A 109 -7.14 0.04 -8.04
CA ALA A 109 -5.84 0.39 -8.62
C ALA A 109 -5.62 -0.27 -9.99
N VAL A 110 -5.94 -1.56 -10.13
CA VAL A 110 -5.84 -2.28 -11.41
C VAL A 110 -6.75 -1.67 -12.46
N LEU A 111 -8.03 -1.41 -12.13
CA LEU A 111 -8.99 -0.81 -13.04
C LEU A 111 -8.55 0.58 -13.50
N SER A 112 -8.06 1.42 -12.57
CA SER A 112 -7.50 2.73 -12.94
C SER A 112 -6.34 2.57 -13.92
N THR A 113 -5.38 1.69 -13.62
CA THR A 113 -4.21 1.43 -14.48
C THR A 113 -4.63 1.00 -15.88
N VAL A 114 -5.62 0.10 -15.99
CA VAL A 114 -6.18 -0.36 -17.27
C VAL A 114 -6.82 0.80 -18.03
N LEU A 115 -7.62 1.64 -17.36
CA LEU A 115 -8.26 2.80 -17.99
C LEU A 115 -7.23 3.81 -18.51
N ILE A 116 -6.18 4.08 -17.72
CA ILE A 116 -5.08 4.96 -18.12
C ILE A 116 -4.38 4.42 -19.37
N PHE A 117 -4.13 3.10 -19.42
CA PHE A 117 -3.54 2.47 -20.59
C PHE A 117 -4.44 2.55 -21.83
N ILE A 118 -5.74 2.29 -21.68
CA ILE A 118 -6.72 2.41 -22.76
C ILE A 118 -6.73 3.84 -23.31
N ILE A 119 -6.85 4.86 -22.44
CA ILE A 119 -6.87 6.27 -22.84
C ILE A 119 -5.55 6.66 -23.52
N GLY A 120 -4.41 6.27 -22.93
CA GLY A 120 -3.08 6.54 -23.49
C GLY A 120 -2.84 5.88 -24.85
N SER A 121 -3.40 4.68 -25.07
CA SER A 121 -3.26 3.92 -26.31
C SER A 121 -4.24 4.33 -27.42
N ALA A 122 -5.41 4.87 -27.06
CA ALA A 122 -6.45 5.27 -28.01
C ALA A 122 -6.11 6.52 -28.85
N THR A 123 -5.03 7.23 -28.49
CA THR A 123 -4.61 8.46 -29.19
C THR A 123 -3.79 8.14 -30.44
N SER A 124 -4.07 8.81 -31.56
CA SER A 124 -3.34 8.66 -32.83
C SER A 124 -1.82 8.85 -32.63
N GLY A 125 -1.01 7.89 -33.06
CA GLY A 125 0.46 7.89 -32.84
C GLY A 125 0.97 6.96 -31.72
N GLY A 126 0.10 6.14 -31.13
CA GLY A 126 0.50 5.07 -30.21
C GLY A 126 0.84 5.53 -28.78
N LEU A 127 1.36 4.59 -28.00
CA LEU A 127 1.62 4.78 -26.57
C LEU A 127 3.01 5.41 -26.36
N THR A 128 3.05 6.58 -25.76
CA THR A 128 4.30 7.26 -25.37
C THR A 128 4.31 7.53 -23.87
N PRO A 129 5.50 7.58 -23.21
CA PRO A 129 5.59 7.88 -21.79
C PRO A 129 4.87 9.17 -21.39
N MET A 130 5.03 10.23 -22.20
CA MET A 130 4.36 11.52 -21.98
C MET A 130 2.84 11.40 -21.98
N ARG A 131 2.27 10.65 -22.95
CA ARG A 131 0.81 10.44 -23.02
C ARG A 131 0.29 9.64 -21.84
N LEU A 132 1.03 8.61 -21.41
CA LEU A 132 0.65 7.80 -20.26
C LEU A 132 0.64 8.65 -18.98
N THR A 133 1.63 9.54 -18.81
CA THR A 133 1.67 10.47 -17.68
C THR A 133 0.51 11.47 -17.71
N ILE A 134 0.18 12.05 -18.87
CA ILE A 134 -0.95 12.99 -18.98
C ILE A 134 -2.29 12.28 -18.73
N ALA A 135 -2.50 11.10 -19.33
CA ALA A 135 -3.70 10.29 -19.10
C ALA A 135 -3.82 9.93 -17.61
N GLY A 136 -2.71 9.56 -16.97
CA GLY A 136 -2.64 9.29 -15.54
C GLY A 136 -3.04 10.49 -14.69
N ALA A 137 -2.51 11.68 -14.98
CA ALA A 137 -2.84 12.91 -14.27
C ALA A 137 -4.33 13.28 -14.41
N VAL A 138 -4.90 13.15 -15.61
CA VAL A 138 -6.34 13.39 -15.85
C VAL A 138 -7.20 12.38 -15.08
N MET A 139 -6.85 11.09 -15.14
CA MET A 139 -7.57 10.05 -14.40
C MET A 139 -7.48 10.26 -12.88
N ALA A 140 -6.30 10.64 -12.38
CA ALA A 140 -6.12 10.96 -10.97
C ALA A 140 -7.02 12.13 -10.53
N ALA A 141 -7.04 13.22 -11.30
CA ALA A 141 -7.88 14.38 -11.00
C ALA A 141 -9.38 14.03 -10.99
N LEU A 142 -9.83 13.26 -11.98
CA LEU A 142 -11.21 12.78 -12.06
C LEU A 142 -11.59 11.92 -10.84
N LEU A 143 -10.78 10.90 -10.55
CA LEU A 143 -11.05 9.95 -9.47
C LEU A 143 -10.95 10.61 -8.09
N HIS A 144 -10.03 11.56 -7.89
CA HIS A 144 -9.98 12.37 -6.68
C HIS A 144 -11.23 13.25 -6.54
N SER A 145 -11.67 13.92 -7.61
CA SER A 145 -12.89 14.74 -7.56
C SER A 145 -14.12 13.91 -7.21
N LEU A 146 -14.24 12.71 -7.78
CA LEU A 146 -15.33 11.78 -7.45
C LEU A 146 -15.24 11.29 -6.00
N SER A 147 -14.04 10.93 -5.53
CA SER A 147 -13.80 10.52 -4.14
C SER A 147 -14.18 11.63 -3.16
N SER A 148 -13.79 12.87 -3.45
CA SER A 148 -14.16 14.05 -2.63
C SER A 148 -15.67 14.32 -2.66
N GLY A 149 -16.33 14.15 -3.80
CA GLY A 149 -17.78 14.27 -3.90
C GLY A 149 -18.51 13.26 -3.01
N VAL A 150 -18.07 11.99 -3.04
CA VAL A 150 -18.56 10.93 -2.14
C VAL A 150 -18.27 11.29 -0.68
N ALA A 151 -17.06 11.77 -0.39
CA ALA A 151 -16.64 12.15 0.96
C ALA A 151 -17.53 13.23 1.58
N ILE A 152 -17.88 14.27 0.80
CA ILE A 152 -18.72 15.37 1.26
C ILE A 152 -20.17 14.91 1.41
N TYR A 153 -20.68 14.15 0.45
CA TYR A 153 -22.09 13.72 0.46
C TYR A 153 -22.40 12.75 1.60
N TYR A 154 -21.48 11.85 1.93
CA TYR A 154 -21.65 10.83 2.98
C TYR A 154 -20.97 11.17 4.31
N ASP A 155 -20.41 12.39 4.45
CA ASP A 155 -19.67 12.84 5.64
C ASP A 155 -18.47 11.95 6.03
N LEU A 156 -17.75 11.44 5.02
CA LEU A 156 -16.62 10.51 5.16
C LEU A 156 -15.25 11.21 5.09
N SER A 157 -15.23 12.54 5.19
CA SER A 157 -14.00 13.33 4.99
C SER A 157 -12.89 12.95 5.97
N GLN A 158 -13.24 12.66 7.23
CA GLN A 158 -12.27 12.24 8.24
C GLN A 158 -11.74 10.82 8.02
N ASP A 159 -12.62 9.87 7.70
CA ASP A 159 -12.23 8.48 7.44
C ASP A 159 -11.30 8.38 6.23
N LEU A 160 -11.61 9.11 5.16
CA LEU A 160 -10.75 9.19 4.00
C LEU A 160 -9.44 9.92 4.28
N ALA A 161 -9.43 10.96 5.13
CA ALA A 161 -8.20 11.62 5.54
C ALA A 161 -7.26 10.65 6.30
N PHE A 162 -7.80 9.82 7.21
CA PHE A 162 -7.02 8.79 7.87
C PHE A 162 -6.50 7.73 6.90
N TRP A 163 -7.29 7.37 5.90
CA TRP A 163 -6.86 6.43 4.88
C TRP A 163 -5.76 7.03 3.96
N TYR A 164 -5.91 8.28 3.55
CA TYR A 164 -4.89 9.01 2.76
C TYR A 164 -3.57 9.16 3.51
N ALA A 165 -3.62 9.42 4.82
CA ALA A 165 -2.42 9.48 5.66
C ALA A 165 -1.66 8.13 5.67
N GLY A 166 -2.40 7.02 5.52
CA GLY A 166 -1.86 5.68 5.53
C GLY A 166 -1.32 5.28 6.90
N GLY A 167 -0.97 4.00 7.05
CA GLY A 167 -0.37 3.52 8.28
C GLY A 167 -0.20 2.00 8.33
N VAL A 168 0.70 1.56 9.22
CA VAL A 168 0.98 0.14 9.46
C VAL A 168 0.44 -0.35 10.82
N ALA A 169 -0.29 0.50 11.55
CA ALA A 169 -0.77 0.18 12.89
C ALA A 169 -1.76 -0.99 12.93
N GLY A 170 -2.55 -1.17 11.86
CA GLY A 170 -3.54 -2.24 11.74
C GLY A 170 -3.04 -3.52 11.08
N VAL A 171 -1.73 -3.65 10.80
CA VAL A 171 -1.17 -4.82 10.12
C VAL A 171 -1.19 -6.03 11.05
N LYS A 172 -1.78 -7.13 10.58
CA LYS A 172 -1.86 -8.42 11.27
C LYS A 172 -1.13 -9.51 10.48
N TRP A 173 -0.80 -10.62 11.14
CA TRP A 173 -0.22 -11.79 10.48
C TRP A 173 -1.04 -12.30 9.30
N GLU A 174 -2.38 -12.26 9.41
CA GLU A 174 -3.29 -12.67 8.32
C GLU A 174 -3.07 -11.86 7.04
N HIS A 175 -2.90 -10.54 7.17
CA HIS A 175 -2.62 -9.67 6.01
C HIS A 175 -1.26 -10.02 5.40
N LEU A 176 -0.24 -10.26 6.23
CA LEU A 176 1.10 -10.59 5.76
C LEU A 176 1.17 -11.95 5.06
N LYS A 177 0.50 -12.97 5.60
CA LYS A 177 0.45 -14.31 4.99
C LYS A 177 -0.07 -14.25 3.56
N PHE A 178 -0.98 -13.33 3.27
CA PHE A 178 -1.54 -13.12 1.94
C PHE A 178 -0.67 -12.21 1.07
N LEU A 179 -0.26 -11.05 1.57
CA LEU A 179 0.44 -10.02 0.77
C LEU A 179 1.91 -10.33 0.50
N VAL A 180 2.63 -10.89 1.49
CA VAL A 180 4.08 -11.07 1.39
C VAL A 180 4.47 -11.97 0.21
N PRO A 181 3.85 -13.15 0.00
CA PRO A 181 4.17 -13.98 -1.16
C PRO A 181 3.95 -13.26 -2.49
N ILE A 182 2.84 -12.53 -2.63
CA ILE A 182 2.50 -11.80 -3.86
C ILE A 182 3.53 -10.70 -4.12
N ILE A 183 3.88 -9.92 -3.10
CA ILE A 183 4.87 -8.84 -3.20
C ILE A 183 6.25 -9.42 -3.56
N LEU A 184 6.69 -10.50 -2.92
CA LEU A 184 7.98 -11.13 -3.21
C LEU A 184 8.04 -11.67 -4.65
N ILE A 185 6.98 -12.33 -5.12
CA ILE A 185 6.88 -12.80 -6.52
C ILE A 185 6.96 -11.62 -7.48
N THR A 186 6.25 -10.52 -7.17
CA THR A 186 6.21 -9.32 -8.02
C THR A 186 7.56 -8.63 -8.08
N ILE A 187 8.25 -8.50 -6.93
CA ILE A 187 9.61 -7.97 -6.86
C ILE A 187 10.56 -8.84 -7.67
N LEU A 188 10.50 -10.17 -7.51
CA LEU A 188 11.35 -11.08 -8.27
C LEU A 188 11.12 -10.93 -9.77
N PHE A 189 9.87 -10.91 -10.21
CA PHE A 189 9.50 -10.69 -11.60
C PHE A 189 10.02 -9.35 -12.14
N ALA A 190 9.85 -8.26 -11.38
CA ALA A 190 10.36 -6.94 -11.74
C ALA A 190 11.89 -6.93 -11.88
N THR A 191 12.62 -7.59 -10.97
CA THR A 191 14.08 -7.68 -11.05
C THR A 191 14.57 -8.51 -12.23
N VAL A 192 13.81 -9.52 -12.66
CA VAL A 192 14.16 -10.34 -13.83
C VAL A 192 13.96 -9.54 -15.11
N ILE A 193 12.89 -8.75 -15.22
CA ILE A 193 12.62 -7.89 -16.39
C ILE A 193 13.60 -6.71 -16.47
N GLY A 194 14.07 -6.21 -15.34
CA GLY A 194 15.00 -5.08 -15.29
C GLY A 194 16.45 -5.41 -15.67
N ARG A 195 16.77 -6.67 -15.98
CA ARG A 195 18.09 -7.10 -16.49
C ARG A 195 18.09 -7.08 -18.01
#